data_AF-A0A9R1BI04-F1
#
_entry.id   AF-A0A9R1BI04-F1
#
_cell.length_a   1.000
_cell.length_b   1.000
_cell.length_c   1.000
_cell.angle_alpha   90.00
_cell.angle_beta   90.00
_cell.angle_gamma   90.00
#
_symmetry.space_group_name_H-M   'P 1'
#
loop_
_entity.id
_entity.type
_entity.pdbx_description
1 polymer ?
#
loop_
_entity_poly.entity_id
_entity_poly.type
_entity_poly.pdbx_seq_one_letter_code
_entity_poly.pdbx_strand_id
1 'polypeptide(L)'
;MHTMEFSDVDLPPDHRGMGRSVIVEASEGKLGMLTKLYDQDTENDPFWLTYSVLRNNQWHWEKDIPMPVKRAILVGVAGGYLLLDVLYTTPSQEDLKFGYFSVDLKTLQVELFARLSKAISAGHLYAGFPPSLSPPTI
;
A
#
# COMPACT_ATOMS: atom_id res chain seq x y z
N MET A 1 -24.54 -27.43 7.65
CA MET A 1 -24.23 -26.26 6.79
C MET A 1 -24.01 -25.07 7.70
N HIS A 2 -22.89 -24.36 7.55
CA HIS A 2 -22.73 -23.05 8.17
C HIS A 2 -23.06 -22.02 7.10
N THR A 3 -24.00 -21.13 7.39
CA THR A 3 -24.36 -20.03 6.51
C THR A 3 -23.37 -18.91 6.77
N MET A 4 -22.62 -18.49 5.74
CA MET A 4 -21.72 -17.34 5.84
C MET A 4 -22.56 -16.08 5.69
N GLU A 5 -22.46 -15.17 6.66
CA GLU A 5 -23.10 -13.86 6.60
C GLU A 5 -22.10 -12.81 6.12
N PHE A 6 -22.55 -11.89 5.27
CA PHE A 6 -21.75 -10.80 4.73
C PHE A 6 -22.26 -9.48 5.29
N SER A 7 -21.33 -8.55 5.51
CA SER A 7 -21.63 -7.16 5.84
C SER A 7 -20.79 -6.23 4.97
N ASP A 8 -21.40 -5.11 4.60
CA ASP A 8 -20.74 -4.07 3.81
C ASP A 8 -20.26 -2.95 4.73
N VAL A 9 -19.15 -2.33 4.34
CA VAL A 9 -18.58 -1.15 5.01
C VAL A 9 -18.25 -0.12 3.96
N ASP A 10 -18.73 1.10 4.15
CA ASP A 10 -18.45 2.19 3.24
C ASP A 10 -16.97 2.60 3.26
N LEU A 11 -16.41 2.86 2.08
CA LEU A 11 -15.11 3.51 1.96
C LEU A 11 -15.27 5.01 2.21
N PRO A 12 -14.28 5.69 2.83
CA PRO A 12 -14.35 7.12 3.07
C PRO A 12 -14.54 7.93 1.76
N PRO A 13 -15.27 9.06 1.80
CA PRO A 13 -15.68 9.79 0.60
C PRO A 13 -14.52 10.23 -0.31
N ASP A 14 -13.42 10.69 0.28
CA ASP A 14 -12.25 11.25 -0.43
C ASP A 14 -11.37 10.19 -1.10
N HIS A 15 -11.75 8.92 -0.98
CA HIS A 15 -10.99 7.77 -1.47
C HIS A 15 -11.64 7.09 -2.67
N ARG A 16 -12.71 7.70 -3.23
CA ARG A 16 -13.33 7.25 -4.48
C ARG A 16 -12.39 7.53 -5.65
N GLY A 17 -11.65 6.50 -6.06
CA GLY A 17 -10.78 6.51 -7.24
C GLY A 17 -9.96 5.23 -7.33
N MET A 18 -9.84 4.66 -8.54
CA MET A 18 -9.14 3.39 -8.74
C MET A 18 -7.66 3.48 -8.31
N GLY A 19 -7.20 2.53 -7.49
CA GLY A 19 -5.79 2.42 -7.08
C GLY A 19 -5.32 3.48 -6.07
N ARG A 20 -6.25 4.12 -5.32
CA ARG A 20 -5.92 5.09 -4.26
C ARG A 20 -5.75 4.45 -2.89
N SER A 21 -6.36 3.30 -2.63
CA SER A 21 -6.31 2.64 -1.31
C SER A 21 -6.10 1.13 -1.41
N VAL A 22 -5.57 0.55 -0.33
CA VAL A 22 -5.46 -0.89 -0.11
C VAL A 22 -5.98 -1.22 1.29
N ILE A 23 -6.71 -2.33 1.42
CA ILE A 23 -7.14 -2.88 2.70
C ILE A 23 -6.06 -3.85 3.18
N VAL A 24 -5.72 -3.77 4.45
CA VAL A 24 -4.69 -4.58 5.10
C VAL A 24 -5.22 -5.17 6.39
N GLU A 25 -4.60 -6.25 6.86
CA GLU A 25 -4.79 -6.69 8.24
C GLU A 25 -4.07 -5.72 9.18
N ALA A 26 -4.79 -5.19 10.16
CA ALA A 26 -4.28 -4.35 11.23
C ALA A 26 -4.03 -5.17 12.50
N SER A 27 -3.44 -4.52 13.52
CA SER A 27 -3.27 -5.15 14.83
C SER A 27 -4.60 -5.65 15.40
N GLU A 28 -4.52 -6.74 16.16
CA GLU A 28 -5.66 -7.35 16.85
C GLU A 28 -6.75 -7.89 15.90
N GLY A 29 -6.38 -8.26 14.66
CA GLY A 29 -7.31 -8.84 13.68
C GLY A 29 -8.32 -7.83 13.11
N LYS A 30 -8.04 -6.54 13.27
CA LYS A 30 -8.87 -5.46 12.68
C LYS A 30 -8.50 -5.26 11.21
N LEU A 31 -9.34 -4.52 10.49
CA LEU A 31 -9.01 -4.07 9.14
C LEU A 31 -8.33 -2.70 9.20
N GLY A 32 -7.23 -2.56 8.49
CA GLY A 32 -6.56 -1.31 8.22
C GLY A 32 -6.75 -0.89 6.77
N MET A 33 -6.53 0.39 6.50
CA MET A 33 -6.50 0.95 5.15
C MET A 33 -5.32 1.88 5.02
N LEU A 34 -4.56 1.72 3.93
CA LEU A 34 -3.56 2.68 3.50
C LEU A 34 -4.08 3.39 2.26
N THR A 35 -4.14 4.71 2.32
CA THR A 35 -4.65 5.54 1.22
C THR A 35 -3.64 6.57 0.80
N LYS A 36 -3.51 6.76 -0.51
CA LYS A 36 -2.74 7.84 -1.12
C LYS A 36 -3.46 9.18 -0.92
N LEU A 37 -2.78 10.10 -0.27
CA LEU A 37 -3.16 11.50 -0.29
C LEU A 37 -2.32 12.20 -1.36
N TYR A 38 -3.00 12.85 -2.30
CA TYR A 38 -2.39 13.83 -3.19
C TYR A 38 -2.85 15.19 -2.65
N ASP A 39 -1.90 16.03 -2.23
CA ASP A 39 -2.22 17.44 -2.13
C ASP A 39 -2.45 17.95 -3.57
N GLN A 40 -3.44 18.81 -3.76
CA GLN A 40 -3.88 19.17 -5.11
C GLN A 40 -2.82 20.03 -5.83
N ASP A 41 -2.55 19.65 -7.08
CA ASP A 41 -2.12 20.50 -8.19
C ASP A 41 -0.68 21.01 -8.33
N THR A 42 0.32 20.56 -7.56
CA THR A 42 1.72 20.81 -7.95
C THR A 42 2.64 19.58 -7.97
N GLU A 43 3.48 19.49 -9.00
CA GLU A 43 4.50 18.44 -9.19
C GLU A 43 5.53 18.33 -8.05
N ASN A 44 5.50 19.27 -7.10
CA ASN A 44 6.42 19.36 -5.97
C ASN A 44 5.79 18.99 -4.62
N ASP A 45 4.51 18.65 -4.56
CA ASP A 45 3.90 18.33 -3.28
C ASP A 45 4.38 16.97 -2.74
N PRO A 46 4.69 16.90 -1.43
CA PRO A 46 5.13 15.67 -0.80
C PRO A 46 4.05 14.60 -0.89
N PHE A 47 4.43 13.38 -1.25
CA PHE A 47 3.53 12.24 -1.26
C PHE A 47 3.34 11.71 0.17
N TRP A 48 2.08 11.43 0.56
CA TRP A 48 1.75 10.87 1.86
C TRP A 48 0.87 9.64 1.73
N LEU A 49 1.05 8.69 2.65
CA LEU A 49 0.10 7.62 2.90
C LEU A 49 -0.60 7.85 4.23
N THR A 50 -1.93 7.81 4.23
CA THR A 50 -2.73 7.87 5.45
C THR A 50 -3.09 6.46 5.87
N TYR A 51 -2.84 6.11 7.13
CA TYR A 51 -3.25 4.85 7.74
C TYR A 51 -4.50 5.06 8.59
N SER A 52 -5.52 4.25 8.33
CA SER A 52 -6.79 4.25 9.09
C SER A 52 -7.15 2.84 9.53
N VAL A 53 -7.83 2.70 10.66
CA VAL A 53 -8.30 1.42 11.19
C VAL A 53 -9.81 1.41 11.29
N LEU A 54 -10.42 0.29 10.88
CA LEU A 54 -11.85 0.08 10.98
C LEU A 54 -12.24 -0.25 12.43
N ARG A 55 -13.12 0.57 13.01
CA ARG A 55 -13.71 0.34 14.34
C ARG A 55 -15.20 0.68 14.27
N ASN A 56 -16.05 -0.24 14.72
CA ASN A 56 -17.51 -0.07 14.72
C ASN A 56 -18.06 0.33 13.33
N ASN A 57 -17.59 -0.36 12.27
CA ASN A 57 -17.96 -0.09 10.86
C ASN A 57 -17.64 1.34 10.36
N GLN A 58 -16.72 2.04 11.02
CA GLN A 58 -16.25 3.36 10.62
C GLN A 58 -14.72 3.39 10.57
N TRP A 59 -14.17 4.06 9.56
CA TRP A 59 -12.74 4.23 9.41
C TRP A 59 -12.25 5.38 10.29
N HIS A 60 -11.27 5.10 11.16
CA HIS A 60 -10.64 6.09 12.03
C HIS A 60 -9.21 6.30 11.57
N TRP A 61 -8.86 7.56 11.30
CA TRP A 61 -7.49 7.94 10.99
C TRP A 61 -6.58 7.69 12.20
N GLU A 62 -5.39 7.15 11.95
CA GLU A 62 -4.40 6.87 12.99
C GLU A 62 -3.09 7.61 12.76
N LYS A 63 -2.62 7.67 11.50
CA LYS A 63 -1.28 8.19 11.21
C LYS A 63 -1.10 8.60 9.74
N ASP A 64 -0.33 9.65 9.53
CA ASP A 64 0.25 9.98 8.23
C ASP A 64 1.70 9.49 8.12
N ILE A 65 2.01 8.90 6.98
CA ILE A 65 3.30 8.31 6.68
C ILE A 65 3.93 9.16 5.56
N PRO A 66 4.94 9.98 5.89
CA PRO A 66 5.67 10.76 4.89
C PRO A 66 6.41 9.82 3.96
N MET A 67 6.32 10.07 2.67
CA MET A 67 7.02 9.27 1.68
C MET A 67 8.15 10.08 1.06
N PRO A 68 9.37 9.54 0.97
CA PRO A 68 10.52 10.25 0.41
C PRO A 68 10.53 10.18 -1.13
N VAL A 69 9.35 10.23 -1.76
CA VAL A 69 9.17 10.05 -3.21
C VAL A 69 8.15 11.07 -3.72
N LYS A 70 8.23 11.39 -5.01
CA LYS A 70 7.30 12.34 -5.63
C LYS A 70 5.99 11.69 -6.05
N ARG A 71 6.06 10.40 -6.43
CA ARG A 71 4.90 9.64 -6.90
C ARG A 71 5.05 8.17 -6.58
N ALA A 72 3.95 7.55 -6.16
CA ALA A 72 3.87 6.12 -5.94
C ALA A 72 2.58 5.48 -6.50
N ILE A 73 2.69 4.21 -6.88
CA ILE A 73 1.60 3.31 -7.24
C ILE A 73 1.53 2.19 -6.22
N LEU A 74 0.34 1.92 -5.68
CA LEU A 74 0.11 0.78 -4.78
C LEU A 74 0.12 -0.49 -5.63
N VAL A 75 1.05 -1.40 -5.35
CA VAL A 75 1.25 -2.63 -6.15
C VAL A 75 0.49 -3.81 -5.53
N GLY A 76 0.53 -3.93 -4.20
CA GLY A 76 -0.18 -4.98 -3.48
C GLY A 76 0.41 -5.22 -2.10
N VAL A 77 -0.21 -6.15 -1.36
CA VAL A 77 0.12 -6.44 0.04
C VAL A 77 0.43 -7.92 0.18
N ALA A 78 1.56 -8.24 0.81
CA ALA A 78 1.95 -9.62 1.10
C ALA A 78 2.97 -9.70 2.23
N GLY A 79 2.95 -10.80 2.99
CA GLY A 79 3.99 -11.11 3.98
C GLY A 79 4.15 -10.05 5.08
N GLY A 80 3.11 -9.25 5.35
CA GLY A 80 3.16 -8.15 6.32
C GLY A 80 3.66 -6.82 5.75
N TYR A 81 3.79 -6.69 4.43
CA TYR A 81 4.26 -5.48 3.77
C TYR A 81 3.32 -5.03 2.66
N LEU A 82 3.16 -3.71 2.52
CA LEU A 82 2.66 -3.08 1.31
C LEU A 82 3.84 -2.77 0.38
N LEU A 83 3.74 -3.16 -0.89
CA LEU A 83 4.70 -2.78 -1.92
C LEU A 83 4.19 -1.61 -2.77
N LEU A 84 5.08 -0.67 -3.04
CA LEU A 84 4.85 0.55 -3.80
C LEU A 84 5.84 0.62 -4.96
N ASP A 85 5.35 0.86 -6.18
CA ASP A 85 6.18 1.27 -7.32
C ASP A 85 6.36 2.79 -7.25
N VAL A 86 7.60 3.27 -7.27
CA VAL A 86 7.92 4.66 -7.00
C VAL A 86 8.79 5.31 -8.06
N LEU A 87 8.54 6.61 -8.23
CA LEU A 87 9.43 7.54 -8.92
C LEU A 87 10.04 8.48 -7.87
N TYR A 88 11.37 8.45 -7.75
CA TYR A 88 12.08 9.18 -6.70
C TYR A 88 13.39 9.79 -7.19
N THR A 89 13.90 10.77 -6.44
CA THR A 89 15.21 11.41 -6.67
C THR A 89 16.10 11.13 -5.47
N THR A 90 17.41 10.98 -5.68
CA THR A 90 18.37 10.87 -4.58
C THR A 90 19.05 12.22 -4.35
N PRO A 91 19.43 12.59 -3.10
CA PRO A 91 20.06 13.89 -2.83
C PRO A 91 21.31 14.19 -3.66
N SER A 92 22.00 13.15 -4.14
CA SER A 92 23.23 13.26 -4.94
C SER A 92 23.03 13.18 -6.46
N GLN A 93 21.81 12.93 -6.95
CA GLN A 93 21.54 12.84 -8.39
C GLN A 93 20.22 13.52 -8.75
N GLU A 94 20.29 14.41 -9.74
CA GLU A 94 19.12 15.10 -10.31
C GLU A 94 18.26 14.15 -11.17
N ASP A 95 18.80 13.00 -11.57
CA ASP A 95 18.10 12.02 -12.39
C ASP A 95 17.00 11.27 -11.62
N LEU A 96 15.82 11.19 -12.25
CA LEU A 96 14.71 10.37 -11.79
C LEU A 96 15.12 8.89 -11.74
N LYS A 97 14.83 8.25 -10.60
CA LYS A 97 15.04 6.81 -10.36
C LYS A 97 13.72 6.09 -10.20
N PHE A 98 13.74 4.82 -10.59
CA PHE A 98 12.62 3.89 -10.45
C PHE A 98 12.96 2.86 -9.39
N GLY A 99 11.97 2.44 -8.62
CA GLY A 99 12.19 1.48 -7.56
C GLY A 99 10.92 0.96 -6.94
N TYR A 100 11.10 0.02 -6.04
CA TYR A 100 10.06 -0.42 -5.13
C TYR A 100 10.38 0.03 -3.71
N PHE A 101 9.36 0.55 -3.05
CA PHE A 101 9.37 0.81 -1.62
C PHE A 101 8.45 -0.18 -0.92
N SER A 102 8.85 -0.62 0.27
CA SER A 102 8.01 -1.43 1.15
C SER A 102 7.58 -0.61 2.36
N VAL A 103 6.33 -0.80 2.78
CA VAL A 103 5.83 -0.31 4.06
C VAL A 103 5.55 -1.52 4.93
N ASP A 104 6.25 -1.63 6.06
CA ASP A 104 5.96 -2.62 7.10
C ASP A 104 4.61 -2.28 7.72
N LEU A 105 3.64 -3.22 7.67
CA LEU A 105 2.29 -2.96 8.15
C LEU A 105 2.16 -2.93 9.67
N LYS A 106 3.12 -3.52 10.39
CA LYS A 106 3.15 -3.53 11.86
C LYS A 106 3.75 -2.24 12.41
N THR A 107 4.83 -1.76 11.79
CA THR A 107 5.59 -0.59 12.28
C THR A 107 5.29 0.69 11.51
N LEU A 108 4.69 0.57 10.32
CA LEU A 108 4.46 1.65 9.36
C LEU A 108 5.77 2.32 8.92
N GLN A 109 6.89 1.60 9.02
CA GLN A 109 8.18 2.07 8.52
C GLN A 109 8.29 1.85 7.01
N VAL A 110 8.96 2.79 6.36
CA VAL A 110 9.12 2.84 4.91
C VAL A 110 10.57 2.57 4.57
N GLU A 111 10.80 1.65 3.63
CA GLU A 111 12.14 1.27 3.19
C GLU A 111 12.22 1.15 1.68
N LEU A 112 13.41 1.40 1.11
CA LEU A 112 13.70 1.09 -0.28
C LEU A 112 13.89 -0.43 -0.41
N PHE A 113 12.93 -1.10 -1.04
CA PHE A 113 12.94 -2.54 -1.24
C PHE A 113 13.85 -2.95 -2.42
N ALA A 114 13.73 -2.26 -3.56
CA ALA A 114 14.52 -2.56 -4.74
C ALA A 114 14.71 -1.34 -5.64
N ARG A 115 15.86 -1.28 -6.33
CA ARG A 115 16.11 -0.29 -7.39
C ARG A 115 15.85 -0.91 -8.75
N LEU A 116 15.25 -0.15 -9.65
CA LEU A 116 14.96 -0.57 -11.01
C LEU A 116 15.77 0.27 -12.00
N SER A 117 16.22 -0.37 -13.08
CA SER A 117 16.91 0.32 -14.16
C SER A 117 15.97 1.08 -15.09
N LYS A 118 14.66 0.77 -15.06
CA LYS A 118 13.61 1.39 -15.87
C LYS A 118 12.26 1.33 -15.16
N ALA A 119 11.34 2.19 -15.58
CA ALA A 119 9.94 2.11 -15.15
C ALA A 119 9.32 0.75 -15.51
N ILE A 120 8.53 0.19 -14.60
CA ILE A 120 7.70 -0.98 -14.86
C ILE A 120 6.25 -0.55 -14.77
N SER A 121 5.52 -0.55 -15.88
CA SER A 121 4.08 -0.31 -15.85
C SER A 121 3.34 -1.57 -15.44
N ALA A 122 2.49 -1.48 -14.41
CA ALA A 122 1.44 -2.45 -14.08
C ALA A 122 1.87 -3.82 -13.51
N GLY A 123 2.93 -3.87 -12.70
CA GLY A 123 3.20 -5.04 -11.87
C GLY A 123 2.08 -5.28 -10.85
N HIS A 124 1.67 -6.53 -10.67
CA HIS A 124 0.81 -6.95 -9.55
C HIS A 124 1.66 -7.80 -8.60
N LEU A 125 1.52 -7.56 -7.29
CA LEU A 125 2.23 -8.39 -6.31
C LEU A 125 1.64 -9.80 -6.30
N TYR A 126 2.45 -10.77 -6.68
CA TYR A 126 2.12 -12.18 -6.51
C TYR A 126 2.82 -12.71 -5.27
N ALA A 127 2.04 -13.24 -4.33
CA ALA A 127 2.55 -13.85 -3.12
C ALA A 127 1.87 -15.20 -2.86
N GLY A 128 2.68 -16.17 -2.46
CA GLY A 128 2.26 -17.56 -2.28
C GLY A 128 2.68 -18.46 -3.43
N PHE A 129 2.47 -19.74 -3.25
CA PHE A 129 2.63 -20.74 -4.30
C PHE A 129 1.25 -21.02 -4.91
N PRO A 130 1.12 -21.20 -6.23
CA PRO A 130 -0.12 -21.71 -6.78
C PRO A 130 -0.42 -23.08 -6.14
N PRO A 131 -1.68 -23.52 -6.10
CA PRO A 131 -2.05 -24.82 -5.52
C PRO A 131 -1.22 -25.99 -6.08
N SER A 132 -0.81 -25.90 -7.36
CA SER A 132 0.04 -26.89 -8.04
C SER A 132 1.52 -26.88 -7.61
N LEU A 133 1.98 -25.84 -6.93
CA LEU A 133 3.35 -25.72 -6.39
C LEU A 133 3.34 -25.64 -4.86
N SER A 134 2.19 -25.89 -4.23
CA SER A 134 2.11 -25.97 -2.78
C SER A 134 2.79 -27.26 -2.31
N PRO A 135 3.57 -27.23 -1.21
CA PRO A 135 4.12 -28.46 -0.63
C PRO A 135 2.98 -29.46 -0.35
N PRO A 136 3.20 -30.77 -0.54
CA PRO A 136 2.19 -31.76 -0.19
C PRO A 136 1.81 -31.59 1.28
N THR A 137 0.51 -31.51 1.55
CA THR A 137 -0.02 -31.43 2.91
C THR A 137 0.24 -32.79 3.59
N ILE A 138 0.99 -32.79 4.68
CA ILE A 138 1.26 -33.98 5.53
C ILE A 138 0.06 -34.25 6.42
#